data_AF-A0A954MJZ5-F1
#
_entry.id   AF-A0A954MJZ5-F1
#
_cell.length_a   1.000
_cell.length_b   1.000
_cell.length_c   1.000
_cell.angle_alpha   90.00
_cell.angle_beta   90.00
_cell.angle_gamma   90.00
#
_symmetry.space_group_name_H-M   'P 1'
#
loop_
_entity.id
_entity.type
_entity.pdbx_description
1 polymer ?
#
loop_
_entity_poly.entity_id
_entity_poly.type
_entity_poly.pdbx_seq_one_letter_code
_entity_poly.pdbx_strand_id
1 'polypeptide(L)' 'MSVDKSLKRKGRLSRSRNVLKRDERIEVMQGNDKWIAGQSPFGLAKTRVVKLVVGKKKKEKKEEEKDDKKKKKK' A
#
# COMPACT_ATOMS: atom_id res chain seq x y z
N MET A 1 -18.06 0.45 -0.73
CA MET A 1 -18.10 -0.71 0.18
C MET A 1 -18.85 -1.81 -0.54
N SER A 2 -18.31 -3.01 -0.53
CA SER A 2 -18.87 -4.26 -1.07
C SER A 2 -19.62 -4.16 -2.40
N VAL A 3 -19.00 -3.57 -3.42
CA VAL A 3 -19.42 -3.77 -4.81
C VAL A 3 -18.27 -4.50 -5.48
N ASP A 4 -18.54 -5.67 -6.05
CA ASP A 4 -17.55 -6.42 -6.79
C ASP A 4 -17.06 -5.61 -8.00
N LYS A 5 -15.82 -5.84 -8.44
CA LYS A 5 -15.21 -5.11 -9.56
C LYS A 5 -16.04 -5.23 -10.84
N SER A 6 -16.67 -6.37 -11.07
CA SER A 6 -17.57 -6.63 -12.21
C SER A 6 -18.82 -5.75 -12.20
N LEU A 7 -19.35 -5.42 -11.01
CA LEU A 7 -20.57 -4.63 -10.83
C LEU A 7 -20.34 -3.12 -10.84
N LYS A 8 -19.11 -2.66 -11.07
CA LYS A 8 -18.76 -1.24 -10.98
C LYS A 8 -19.06 -0.52 -12.31
N ARG A 9 -20.01 0.42 -12.27
CA ARG A 9 -20.31 1.30 -13.42
C ARG A 9 -19.10 2.18 -13.81
N LYS A 10 -18.89 2.37 -15.12
CA LYS A 10 -17.90 3.30 -15.67
C LYS A 10 -18.35 4.76 -15.42
N GLY A 11 -17.42 5.68 -15.16
CA GLY A 11 -17.69 7.13 -15.03
C GLY A 11 -17.76 7.71 -13.60
N ARG A 12 -17.63 6.90 -12.54
CA ARG A 12 -17.62 7.41 -11.15
C ARG A 12 -16.22 7.85 -10.72
N LEU A 13 -16.12 8.99 -10.04
CA LEU A 13 -14.87 9.49 -9.45
C LEU A 13 -14.19 8.38 -8.61
N SER A 14 -12.94 8.05 -8.94
CA SER A 14 -12.16 7.02 -8.25
C SER A 14 -11.63 7.55 -6.92
N ARG A 15 -12.44 7.49 -5.88
CA ARG A 15 -11.99 7.82 -4.51
C ARG A 15 -11.27 6.63 -3.88
N SER A 16 -10.23 6.91 -3.11
CA SER A 16 -9.66 5.93 -2.18
C SER A 16 -10.72 5.51 -1.17
N ARG A 17 -10.79 4.22 -0.86
CA ARG A 17 -11.64 3.70 0.22
C ARG A 17 -11.01 3.97 1.59
N ASN A 18 -11.85 4.04 2.62
CA ASN A 18 -11.39 4.30 4.00
C ASN A 18 -10.99 3.02 4.74
N VAL A 19 -11.61 1.88 4.40
CA VAL A 19 -11.43 0.59 5.07
C VAL A 19 -10.92 -0.45 4.07
N LEU A 20 -10.09 -1.37 4.56
CA LEU A 20 -9.60 -2.53 3.81
C LEU A 20 -10.74 -3.46 3.38
N LYS A 21 -10.59 -4.12 2.23
CA LYS A 21 -11.55 -5.15 1.81
C LYS A 21 -11.41 -6.38 2.70
N ARG A 22 -12.43 -7.22 2.75
CA ARG A 22 -12.48 -8.35 3.70
C ARG A 22 -11.26 -9.28 3.60
N ASP A 23 -10.91 -9.69 2.39
CA ASP A 23 -9.68 -10.39 2.03
C ASP A 23 -8.42 -9.71 2.59
N GLU A 24 -8.23 -8.43 2.27
CA GLU A 24 -7.07 -7.66 2.74
C GLU A 24 -7.05 -7.51 4.27
N ARG A 25 -8.22 -7.51 4.93
CA ARG A 25 -8.30 -7.48 6.40
C ARG A 25 -7.83 -8.79 7.00
N ILE A 26 -8.13 -9.92 6.36
CA ILE A 26 -7.67 -11.24 6.80
C ILE A 26 -6.16 -11.30 6.67
N GLU A 27 -5.58 -10.86 5.55
CA GLU A 27 -4.12 -10.80 5.35
C GLU A 27 -3.43 -9.93 6.41
N VAL A 28 -3.99 -8.74 6.70
CA VAL A 28 -3.46 -7.87 7.76
C VAL A 28 -3.60 -8.51 9.14
N MET A 29 -4.69 -9.22 9.43
CA MET A 29 -4.87 -9.92 10.71
C MET A 29 -3.94 -11.12 10.84
N GLN A 30 -3.66 -11.83 9.75
CA GLN A 30 -2.69 -12.92 9.69
C GLN A 30 -1.29 -12.41 9.99
N GLY A 31 -0.87 -11.30 9.38
CA GLY A 31 0.43 -10.69 9.67
C GLY A 31 0.57 -10.07 11.07
N ASN A 32 -0.52 -9.93 11.82
CA ASN A 32 -0.54 -9.44 13.20
C ASN A 32 -0.84 -10.56 14.21
N ASP A 33 -0.82 -11.83 13.80
CA ASP A 33 -1.12 -13.02 14.62
C ASP A 33 -2.50 -12.98 15.33
N LYS A 34 -3.43 -12.17 14.82
CA LYS A 34 -4.79 -12.00 15.36
C LYS A 34 -5.83 -12.85 14.63
N TRP A 35 -5.42 -13.52 13.56
CA TRP A 35 -6.30 -14.35 12.75
C TRP A 35 -6.29 -15.80 13.25
N ILE A 36 -7.47 -16.33 13.54
CA ILE A 36 -7.64 -17.74 13.91
C ILE A 36 -8.16 -18.50 12.68
N ALA A 37 -7.48 -19.59 12.31
CA ALA A 37 -7.92 -20.44 11.21
C ALA A 37 -9.31 -21.03 11.51
N GLY A 38 -10.24 -20.89 10.57
CA GLY A 38 -11.64 -21.32 10.74
C GLY A 38 -12.57 -20.25 11.33
N GLN A 39 -12.06 -19.08 11.71
CA GLN A 39 -12.91 -17.97 12.12
C GLN A 39 -13.73 -17.43 10.94
N SER A 40 -14.97 -17.02 11.21
CA SER A 40 -15.85 -16.45 10.19
C SER A 40 -15.21 -15.22 9.52
N PRO A 41 -15.20 -15.15 8.18
CA PRO A 41 -14.77 -13.95 7.44
C PRO A 41 -15.68 -12.73 7.68
N PHE A 42 -16.85 -12.91 8.30
CA PHE A 42 -17.79 -11.85 8.61
C PHE A 42 -17.53 -11.25 10.00
N GLY A 43 -17.90 -9.97 10.20
CA GLY A 43 -17.72 -9.31 11.50
C GLY A 43 -16.29 -8.86 11.86
N LEU A 44 -15.31 -8.99 10.95
CA LEU A 44 -13.91 -8.60 11.23
C LEU A 44 -13.77 -7.11 11.61
N ALA A 45 -12.73 -6.79 12.38
CA ALA A 45 -12.39 -5.43 12.79
C ALA A 45 -12.17 -4.50 11.58
N LYS A 46 -12.62 -3.24 11.65
CA LYS A 46 -12.46 -2.27 10.57
C LYS A 46 -11.02 -1.73 10.53
N THR A 47 -10.18 -2.27 9.67
CA THR A 47 -8.81 -1.76 9.47
C THR A 47 -8.77 -0.70 8.37
N ARG A 48 -8.13 0.44 8.67
CA ARG A 48 -8.02 1.60 7.77
C ARG A 48 -6.98 1.33 6.68
N VAL A 49 -7.18 1.94 5.51
CA VAL A 49 -6.13 2.00 4.46
C VAL A 49 -4.99 2.90 4.94
N VAL A 50 -3.78 2.33 5.05
CA VAL A 50 -2.57 3.09 5.39
C VAL A 50 -2.20 3.97 4.18
N LYS A 51 -2.29 5.28 4.36
CA LYS A 51 -1.83 6.26 3.38
C LYS A 51 -0.39 6.59 3.71
N LEU A 52 0.56 5.97 3.00
CA LEU A 52 1.96 6.34 3.11
C LEU A 52 2.12 7.75 2.55
N VAL A 53 2.41 8.71 3.44
CA VAL A 53 2.78 10.06 3.03
C VAL A 53 4.26 9.98 2.67
N VAL A 54 4.57 9.88 1.38
CA VAL A 54 5.96 10.03 0.91
C VAL A 54 6.34 11.50 1.11
N GLY A 55 6.89 11.80 2.27
CA GLY A 55 7.40 13.13 2.61
C GLY A 55 8.58 13.50 1.71
N LYS A 56 8.48 14.69 1.11
CA LYS A 56 9.52 15.52 0.45
C LYS A 56 10.87 14.84 0.21
N LYS A 57 11.26 14.70 -1.07
CA LYS A 57 12.66 14.50 -1.46
C LYS A 57 13.54 15.49 -0.71
N LYS A 58 14.38 15.00 0.20
CA LYS A 58 15.54 15.76 0.68
C LYS A 58 16.45 15.93 -0.53
N LYS A 59 16.71 17.18 -0.91
CA LYS A 59 17.58 17.54 -2.02
C LYS A 59 19.02 17.48 -1.51
N GLU A 60 19.60 16.29 -1.45
CA GLU A 60 21.01 15.98 -1.10
C GLU A 60 21.14 14.48 -1.37
N LYS A 61 21.89 13.94 -2.34
CA LYS A 61 23.16 14.34 -2.94
C LYS A 61 23.12 14.08 -4.46
N LYS A 62 23.15 15.14 -5.25
CA LYS A 62 23.86 15.11 -6.54
C LYS A 62 25.33 15.26 -6.15
N GLU A 63 26.11 14.17 -6.05
CA GLU A 63 27.58 14.30 -6.18
C GLU A 63 28.40 13.00 -6.29
N GLU A 64 27.82 11.80 -6.22
CA GLU A 64 28.65 10.57 -6.37
C GLU A 64 28.81 10.05 -7.81
N GLU A 65 28.29 10.76 -8.83
CA GLU A 65 28.46 10.37 -10.25
C GLU A 65 29.69 11.03 -10.92
N LYS A 66 30.63 11.61 -10.16
CA LYS A 66 31.80 12.31 -10.73
C LYS A 66 33.18 11.70 -10.40
N ASP A 67 33.28 10.70 -9.53
CA ASP A 67 34.60 10.14 -9.18
C ASP A 67 35.06 9.00 -10.11
N ASP A 68 34.13 8.27 -10.74
CA ASP A 68 34.49 7.08 -11.54
C ASP A 68 35.01 7.39 -12.97
N LYS A 69 34.77 8.60 -13.50
CA LYS A 69 35.26 9.00 -14.84
C LYS A 69 36.68 9.59 -14.85
N LYS A 70 37.28 9.94 -13.71
CA LYS A 70 38.63 10.53 -13.64
C LYS A 70 39.76 9.50 -13.52
N LYS A 71 39.47 8.28 -13.09
CA LYS A 71 40.46 7.16 -13.02
C LYS A 71 40.67 6.40 -14.32
N LYS A 72 39.82 6.60 -15.34
CA LYS A 72 39.94 5.95 -16.67
C LYS A 72 40.71 6.76 -17.72
N LYS A 73 41.29 7.90 -17.34
CA LYS A 73 42.02 8.81 -18.25
C LYS A 73 43.46 9.10 -17.79
N LYS A 74 44.07 8.17 -17.05
CA LYS A 74 45.51 8.17 -16.77
C LYS A 74 46.14 6.98 -17.48
#